data_AF-W1Y833-F1
#
_entry.id   AF-W1Y833-F1
#
_cell.length_a   1.000
_cell.length_b   1.000
_cell.length_c   1.000
_cell.angle_alpha   90.00
_cell.angle_beta   90.00
_cell.angle_gamma   90.00
#
_symmetry.space_group_name_H-M   'P 1'
#
loop_
_entity.id
_entity.type
_entity.pdbx_description
1 polymer ?
#
loop_
_entity_poly.entity_id
_entity_poly.type
_entity_poly.pdbx_seq_one_letter_code
_entity_poly.pdbx_strand_id
1 'polypeptide(L)'
;KEDADISEHLLNNYRERGINVLLNQDTVEIRQEDGLKVVVTKDRTTGEITETKVEEILVAAGIRPAVEELHLENTGIETRPK
;
A
#
# COMPACT_ATOMS: atom_id res chain seq x y z
N LYS A 1 -4.46 2.28 -15.05
CA LYS A 1 -5.28 1.23 -14.40
C LYS A 1 -5.23 0.04 -15.34
N GLU A 2 -4.85 -1.13 -14.85
CA GLU A 2 -4.76 -2.33 -15.69
C GLU A 2 -6.14 -2.77 -16.17
N ASP A 3 -6.13 -3.69 -17.14
CA ASP A 3 -7.35 -4.33 -17.62
C ASP A 3 -8.03 -5.10 -16.47
N ALA A 4 -9.34 -4.95 -16.34
CA ALA A 4 -10.11 -5.50 -15.23
C ALA A 4 -10.07 -7.03 -15.22
N ASP A 5 -10.14 -7.65 -16.40
CA ASP A 5 -10.18 -9.10 -16.54
C ASP A 5 -8.83 -9.72 -16.15
N ILE A 6 -7.73 -9.03 -16.50
CA ILE A 6 -6.37 -9.42 -16.09
C ILE A 6 -6.18 -9.28 -14.57
N SER A 7 -6.68 -8.19 -13.99
CA SER A 7 -6.58 -7.94 -12.55
C SER A 7 -7.31 -9.02 -11.73
N GLU A 8 -8.50 -9.43 -12.19
CA GLU A 8 -9.28 -10.50 -11.57
C GLU A 8 -8.58 -11.85 -11.66
N HIS A 9 -7.99 -12.18 -12.82
CA HIS A 9 -7.24 -13.41 -12.99
C HIS A 9 -6.04 -13.51 -12.05
N LEU A 10 -5.27 -12.42 -11.89
CA LEU A 10 -4.13 -12.36 -10.97
C LEU A 10 -4.57 -12.51 -9.51
N LEU A 11 -5.67 -11.87 -9.12
CA LEU A 11 -6.22 -11.99 -7.76
C LEU A 11 -6.54 -13.45 -7.42
N ASN A 12 -7.19 -14.17 -8.34
CA ASN A 12 -7.52 -15.58 -8.16
C ASN A 12 -6.25 -16.43 -8.06
N ASN A 13 -5.25 -16.17 -8.91
CA ASN A 13 -3.98 -16.89 -8.86
C ASN A 13 -3.23 -16.70 -7.52
N TYR A 14 -3.22 -15.49 -6.95
CA TYR A 14 -2.61 -15.25 -5.64
C TYR A 14 -3.32 -16.03 -4.53
N ARG A 15 -4.66 -16.04 -4.55
CA ARG A 15 -5.46 -16.77 -3.56
C ARG A 15 -5.26 -18.29 -3.66
N GLU A 16 -5.23 -18.83 -4.87
CA GLU A 16 -4.93 -20.26 -5.11
C GLU A 16 -3.55 -20.66 -4.59
N ARG A 17 -2.59 -19.73 -4.58
CA ARG A 17 -1.25 -19.92 -4.01
C ARG A 17 -1.18 -19.71 -2.49
N GLY A 18 -2.32 -19.49 -1.83
CA GLY A 18 -2.40 -19.29 -0.38
C GLY A 18 -2.06 -17.87 0.09
N ILE A 19 -1.95 -16.90 -0.82
CA ILE A 19 -1.73 -15.50 -0.46
C ILE A 19 -3.09 -14.87 -0.14
N ASN A 20 -3.25 -14.43 1.12
CA ASN A 20 -4.46 -13.73 1.54
C ASN A 20 -4.43 -12.28 1.05
N VAL A 21 -5.26 -11.95 0.06
CA VAL A 21 -5.36 -10.61 -0.51
C VAL A 21 -6.61 -9.91 0.02
N LEU A 22 -6.39 -8.91 0.88
CA LEU A 22 -7.43 -8.06 1.44
C LEU A 22 -7.56 -6.79 0.60
N LEU A 23 -8.66 -6.68 -0.16
CA LEU A 23 -8.99 -5.49 -0.95
C LEU A 23 -9.84 -4.52 -0.12
N ASN A 24 -9.96 -3.28 -0.60
CA ASN A 24 -10.76 -2.22 0.05
C ASN A 24 -10.38 -1.94 1.51
N GLN A 25 -9.12 -2.18 1.87
CA GLN A 25 -8.58 -1.89 3.19
C GLN A 25 -7.79 -0.59 3.18
N ASP A 26 -8.06 0.30 4.13
CA ASP A 26 -7.19 1.42 4.46
C ASP A 26 -6.29 1.03 5.63
N THR A 27 -4.98 1.26 5.52
CA THR A 27 -4.07 1.13 6.67
C THR A 27 -4.20 2.38 7.54
N VAL A 28 -4.67 2.21 8.78
CA VAL A 28 -4.92 3.33 9.70
C VAL A 28 -3.82 3.50 10.74
N GLU A 29 -3.11 2.43 11.10
CA GLU A 29 -2.02 2.46 12.07
C GLU A 29 -1.04 1.31 11.81
N ILE A 30 0.25 1.58 12.06
CA ILE A 30 1.29 0.56 12.16
C ILE A 30 2.04 0.81 13.46
N ARG A 31 2.17 -0.22 14.29
CA ARG A 31 2.89 -0.16 15.58
C ARG A 31 3.67 -1.45 15.85
N GLN A 32 4.47 -1.47 16.91
CA GLN A 32 5.22 -2.64 17.34
C GLN A 32 4.79 -3.05 18.75
N GLU A 33 4.51 -4.34 18.95
CA GLU A 33 4.09 -4.93 20.23
C GLU A 33 4.80 -6.28 20.41
N ASP A 34 5.41 -6.51 21.57
CA ASP A 34 6.02 -7.81 21.94
C ASP A 34 7.00 -8.39 20.89
N GLY A 35 7.72 -7.51 20.19
CA GLY A 35 8.66 -7.89 19.12
C GLY A 35 8.02 -8.16 17.76
N LEU A 36 6.69 -8.12 17.67
CA LEU A 36 5.93 -8.22 16.42
C LEU A 36 5.46 -6.85 15.93
N LYS A 37 5.23 -6.74 14.63
CA LYS A 37 4.61 -5.57 14.01
C LYS A 37 3.10 -5.78 13.94
N VAL A 38 2.33 -4.76 14.29
CA VAL A 38 0.87 -4.78 14.24
C VAL A 38 0.41 -3.79 13.18
N VAL A 39 -0.33 -4.28 12.20
CA VAL A 39 -0.99 -3.45 11.17
C VAL A 39 -2.47 -3.40 11.49
N VAL A 40 -3.01 -2.19 11.63
CA VAL A 40 -4.44 -1.96 11.80
C VAL A 40 -5.01 -1.52 10.46
N THR A 41 -5.98 -2.28 9.95
CA THR A 41 -6.69 -1.96 8.73
C THR A 41 -8.15 -1.66 9.00
N LYS A 42 -8.73 -0.81 8.15
CA LYS A 42 -10.15 -0.50 8.12
C LYS A 42 -10.74 -0.90 6.77
N ASP A 43 -11.78 -1.72 6.80
CA ASP A 43 -12.57 -1.99 5.60
C ASP A 43 -13.36 -0.73 5.22
N ARG A 44 -13.19 -0.27 3.98
CA ARG A 44 -13.84 0.96 3.49
C ARG A 44 -15.33 0.81 3.24
N THR A 45 -15.80 -0.41 3.04
CA THR A 45 -17.20 -0.73 2.77
C THR A 45 -17.97 -0.93 4.07
N THR A 46 -17.44 -1.70 5.02
CA THR A 46 -18.12 -2.03 6.28
C THR A 46 -17.72 -1.12 7.44
N GLY A 47 -16.52 -0.52 7.37
CA GLY A 47 -15.93 0.24 8.47
C GLY A 47 -15.27 -0.61 9.55
N GLU A 48 -15.24 -1.95 9.38
CA GLU A 48 -14.65 -2.89 10.32
C GLU A 48 -13.15 -2.62 10.51
N ILE A 49 -12.68 -2.70 11.76
CA ILE A 49 -11.28 -2.56 12.13
C ILE A 49 -10.69 -3.94 12.42
N THR A 50 -9.57 -4.26 11.80
CA THR A 50 -8.85 -5.51 11.99
C THR A 50 -7.41 -5.25 12.36
N GLU A 51 -6.91 -5.94 13.39
CA GLU A 51 -5.50 -5.92 13.76
C GLU A 51 -4.82 -7.20 13.28
N THR A 52 -3.71 -7.06 12.56
CA THR A 52 -2.92 -8.18 12.06
C THR A 52 -1.51 -8.11 12.64
N LYS A 53 -1.11 -9.12 13.42
CA LYS A 53 0.25 -9.26 13.96
C LYS A 53 1.12 -10.05 12.98
N VAL A 54 2.27 -9.49 12.63
CA VAL A 54 3.23 -10.06 11.67
C VAL A 54 4.66 -9.84 12.14
N GLU A 55 5.59 -10.67 11.67
CA GLU A 55 7.02 -10.48 11.93
C GLU A 55 7.56 -9.29 11.11
N GLU A 56 7.18 -9.21 9.83
CA GLU A 56 7.71 -8.25 8.87
C GLU A 56 6.62 -7.56 8.05
N ILE A 57 6.91 -6.32 7.64
CA ILE A 57 6.03 -5.49 6.81
C ILE A 57 6.82 -4.98 5.60
N LEU A 58 6.29 -5.19 4.41
CA LEU A 58 6.76 -4.57 3.17
C LEU A 58 5.79 -3.44 2.75
N VAL A 59 6.28 -2.20 2.71
CA VAL A 59 5.49 -1.04 2.27
C VAL A 59 5.69 -0.83 0.76
N ALA A 60 4.64 -1.06 -0.02
CA ALA A 60 4.66 -0.96 -1.48
C ALA A 60 3.52 -0.07 -2.03
N ALA A 61 3.27 1.09 -1.40
CA ALA A 61 2.18 2.02 -1.75
C ALA A 61 2.42 2.86 -3.04
N GLY A 62 3.40 2.46 -3.86
CA GLY A 62 3.83 3.18 -5.06
C GLY A 62 5.05 4.08 -4.84
N ILE A 63 5.53 4.66 -5.94
CA ILE A 63 6.73 5.51 -5.97
C ILE A 63 6.37 6.99 -6.18
N ARG A 64 7.27 7.88 -5.76
CA ARG A 64 7.19 9.33 -6.02
C ARG A 64 8.43 9.75 -6.82
N PRO A 65 8.32 10.75 -7.72
CA PRO A 65 9.49 11.33 -8.37
C PRO A 65 10.47 11.84 -7.32
N ALA A 66 11.76 11.55 -7.50
CA ALA A 66 12.85 12.07 -6.68
C ALA A 66 13.52 13.21 -7.44
N VAL A 67 13.24 14.45 -7.04
CA VAL A 67 13.69 15.68 -7.72
C VAL A 67 14.47 16.61 -6.81
N GLU A 68 14.57 16.26 -5.53
CA GLU A 68 15.17 17.06 -4.47
C GLU A 68 16.65 17.39 -4.76
N GLU A 69 17.40 16.43 -5.30
CA GLU A 69 18.83 16.59 -5.62
C GLU A 69 19.09 17.34 -6.95
N LEU A 70 18.04 17.72 -7.69
CA LEU A 70 18.18 18.42 -8.98
C LEU A 70 18.25 19.93 -8.83
N HIS A 71 18.01 20.47 -7.63
CA HIS A 71 18.03 21.91 -7.35
C HIS A 71 17.21 22.74 -8.35
N LEU A 72 15.98 22.28 -8.62
CA LEU A 72 15.11 22.87 -9.65
C LEU A 72 14.79 24.35 -9.37
N GLU A 73 14.88 24.79 -8.11
CA GLU A 73 14.76 26.19 -7.70
C GLU A 73 15.79 27.13 -8.35
N ASN A 74 16.93 26.61 -8.79
CA ASN A 74 17.96 27.35 -9.53
C ASN A 74 17.69 27.38 -11.05
N THR A 75 16.54 26.86 -11.47
CA THR A 75 16.14 26.72 -12.88
C THR A 75 14.74 27.31 -13.10
N GLY A 76 14.27 27.32 -14.35
CA GLY A 76 12.89 27.68 -14.68
C GLY A 76 11.92 26.49 -14.72
N ILE A 77 12.28 25.33 -14.16
CA ILE A 77 11.48 24.10 -14.23
C ILE A 77 10.52 24.03 -13.03
N GLU A 78 9.22 23.93 -13.32
CA GLU A 78 8.17 23.82 -12.31
C GLU A 78 7.66 22.38 -12.13
N THR A 79 7.42 21.98 -10.88
CA THR A 79 6.74 20.73 -10.54
C THR A 79 5.25 20.95 -10.38
N ARG A 80 4.42 20.02 -10.90
CA ARG A 80 2.98 20.04 -10.64
C ARG A 80 2.65 19.25 -9.37
N PRO A 81 1.70 19.71 -8.54
CA PRO A 81 1.19 18.92 -7.44
C PRO A 81 0.55 17.61 -7.97
N LYS A 82 0.60 16.58 -7.13
CA LYS A 82 -0.02 15.27 -7.40
C LYS A 82 -1.53 15.33 -7.31
#